data_AF-A0A059WR91-F1
#
_entry.id   AF-A0A059WR91-F1
#
_cell.length_a   1.000
_cell.length_b   1.000
_cell.length_c   1.000
_cell.angle_alpha   90.00
_cell.angle_beta   90.00
_cell.angle_gamma   90.00
#
_symmetry.space_group_name_H-M   'P 1'
#
loop_
_entity.id
_entity.type
_entity.pdbx_description
1 polymer ?
#
loop_
_entity_poly.entity_id
_entity_poly.type
_entity_poly.pdbx_seq_one_letter_code
_entity_poly.pdbx_strand_id
1 'polypeptide(L)'
;MAWSAIILLSCIYWGALFGGAITSILFNIPGEAWSVATTFDGYPMAQRGKAGEALTSAFTGSFIGALVGVVMITFLAPLVAKFALRFGPPEFFAVYFLTFCSFIGMGKEPKAKIVIAMCVGFVLAAVGMDTISGELRMTFGLAPLLRGFDFLVAVIGLFGISEILMTMEEGLAFKGKQARIDLKVVLKTWAGMPRYFMTLVRSSVIGCWLGVTPGGATAASFMGYGVAKKFS
;
A
#
# COMPACT_ATOMS: atom_id res chain seq x y z
N MET A 1 29.82 13.86 0.43
CA MET A 1 29.57 12.56 1.08
C MET A 1 28.09 12.35 1.42
N ALA A 2 27.39 13.31 2.03
CA ALA A 2 25.97 13.17 2.39
C ALA A 2 25.02 12.96 1.19
N TRP A 3 25.18 13.71 0.10
CA TRP A 3 24.34 13.58 -1.10
C TRP A 3 24.42 12.20 -1.76
N SER A 4 25.63 11.64 -1.85
CA SER A 4 25.85 10.30 -2.41
C SER A 4 25.15 9.22 -1.58
N ALA A 5 25.14 9.36 -0.25
CA ALA A 5 24.42 8.44 0.64
C ALA A 5 22.90 8.53 0.48
N ILE A 6 22.36 9.75 0.34
CA ILE A 6 20.91 9.97 0.12
C ILE A 6 20.48 9.38 -1.23
N ILE A 7 21.28 9.59 -2.30
CA ILE A 7 21.00 9.03 -3.62
C ILE A 7 21.02 7.50 -3.56
N LEU A 8 22.05 6.90 -2.95
CA LEU A 8 22.15 5.45 -2.79
C LEU A 8 20.94 4.88 -2.04
N LEU A 9 20.60 5.46 -0.89
CA LEU A 9 19.48 5.01 -0.06
C LEU A 9 18.14 5.15 -0.82
N SER A 10 17.98 6.22 -1.58
CA SER A 10 16.81 6.42 -2.44
C SER A 10 16.72 5.33 -3.50
N CYS A 11 17.79 5.07 -4.24
CA CYS A 11 17.81 4.02 -5.27
C CYS A 11 17.50 2.64 -4.70
N ILE A 12 18.04 2.30 -3.52
CA ILE A 12 17.74 1.04 -2.83
C ILE A 12 16.27 0.98 -2.41
N TYR A 13 15.73 2.07 -1.86
CA TYR A 13 14.32 2.17 -1.46
C TYR A 13 13.36 1.99 -2.65
N TRP A 14 13.62 2.70 -3.76
CA TRP A 14 12.86 2.53 -5.00
C TRP A 14 12.98 1.11 -5.54
N GLY A 15 14.19 0.54 -5.56
CA GLY A 15 14.42 -0.84 -5.99
C GLY A 15 13.64 -1.87 -5.16
N ALA A 16 13.59 -1.69 -3.84
CA ALA A 16 12.85 -2.56 -2.94
C ALA A 16 11.32 -2.47 -3.16
N LEU A 17 10.78 -1.25 -3.30
CA LEU A 17 9.37 -1.01 -3.61
C LEU A 17 8.95 -1.73 -4.90
N PHE A 18 9.78 -1.64 -5.94
CA PHE A 18 9.54 -2.30 -7.22
C PHE A 18 9.67 -3.83 -7.13
N GLY A 19 10.62 -4.33 -6.33
CA GLY A 19 10.74 -5.76 -6.03
C GLY A 19 9.48 -6.35 -5.39
N GLY A 20 8.87 -5.63 -4.44
CA GLY A 20 7.62 -6.02 -3.81
C GLY A 20 6.45 -6.12 -4.78
N ALA A 21 6.40 -5.28 -5.82
CA ALA A 21 5.38 -5.37 -6.86
C ALA A 21 5.54 -6.64 -7.74
N ILE A 22 6.79 -7.06 -8.02
CA ILE A 22 7.06 -8.28 -8.80
C ILE A 22 6.54 -9.51 -8.06
N THR A 23 6.88 -9.65 -6.77
CA THR A 23 6.44 -10.81 -5.97
C THR A 23 4.94 -10.83 -5.78
N SER A 24 4.32 -9.65 -5.62
CA SER A 24 2.87 -9.49 -5.55
C SER A 24 2.16 -9.96 -6.82
N ILE A 25 2.69 -9.59 -7.99
CA ILE A 25 2.06 -9.91 -9.28
C ILE A 25 2.31 -11.35 -9.71
N LEU A 26 3.49 -11.90 -9.46
CA LEU A 26 3.86 -13.23 -9.96
C LEU A 26 3.53 -14.36 -8.99
N PHE A 27 3.58 -14.10 -7.70
CA PHE A 27 3.50 -15.13 -6.65
C PHE A 27 2.41 -14.86 -5.61
N ASN A 28 1.60 -13.80 -5.77
CA ASN A 28 0.58 -13.41 -4.79
C ASN A 28 1.11 -13.16 -3.36
N ILE A 29 2.43 -12.99 -3.21
CA ILE A 29 3.08 -12.77 -1.91
C ILE A 29 3.54 -11.30 -1.87
N PRO A 30 2.77 -10.43 -1.19
CA PRO A 30 3.11 -9.02 -1.09
C PRO A 30 4.33 -8.85 -0.18
N GLY A 31 5.38 -8.21 -0.70
CA GLY A 31 6.56 -7.85 0.10
C GLY A 31 6.32 -6.67 1.04
N GLU A 32 5.29 -5.86 0.77
CA GLU A 32 4.95 -4.67 1.53
C GLU A 32 3.43 -4.52 1.65
N ALA A 33 2.99 -3.92 2.75
CA ALA A 33 1.58 -3.76 3.10
C ALA A 33 0.73 -3.05 2.03
N TRP A 34 1.29 -2.04 1.36
CA TRP A 34 0.60 -1.28 0.32
C TRP A 34 0.59 -1.98 -1.05
N SER A 35 1.41 -3.02 -1.24
CA SER A 35 1.45 -3.83 -2.47
C SER A 35 0.36 -4.90 -2.52
N VAL A 36 -0.36 -5.13 -1.42
CA VAL A 36 -1.51 -6.05 -1.36
C VAL A 36 -2.58 -5.67 -2.39
N ALA A 37 -2.86 -4.37 -2.57
CA ALA A 37 -3.84 -3.93 -3.57
C ALA A 37 -3.44 -4.33 -5.00
N THR A 38 -2.13 -4.45 -5.26
CA THR A 38 -1.59 -4.87 -6.56
C THR A 38 -1.81 -6.36 -6.81
N THR A 39 -1.89 -7.20 -5.76
CA THR A 39 -2.10 -8.64 -5.94
C THR A 39 -3.50 -8.94 -6.50
N PHE A 40 -4.51 -8.16 -6.08
CA PHE A 40 -5.91 -8.37 -6.47
C PHE A 40 -6.15 -8.36 -7.99
N ASP A 41 -5.44 -7.51 -8.72
CA ASP A 41 -5.55 -7.45 -10.19
C ASP A 41 -4.33 -8.07 -10.88
N GLY A 42 -3.14 -7.89 -10.31
CA GLY A 42 -1.87 -8.32 -10.90
C GLY A 42 -1.71 -9.83 -10.98
N TYR A 43 -1.99 -10.55 -9.89
CA TYR A 43 -1.83 -12.01 -9.84
C TYR A 43 -2.80 -12.75 -10.78
N PRO A 44 -4.10 -12.43 -10.82
CA PRO A 44 -5.01 -13.00 -11.82
C PRO A 44 -4.61 -12.70 -13.27
N MET A 45 -4.06 -11.51 -13.56
CA MET A 45 -3.53 -11.20 -14.90
C MET A 45 -2.29 -12.05 -15.24
N ALA A 46 -1.39 -12.26 -14.29
CA ALA A 46 -0.23 -13.14 -14.46
C ALA A 46 -0.66 -14.59 -14.71
N GLN A 47 -1.64 -15.09 -13.95
CA GLN A 47 -2.23 -16.43 -14.15
C GLN A 47 -2.87 -16.59 -15.54
N ARG A 48 -3.42 -15.53 -16.13
CA ARG A 48 -3.96 -15.52 -17.52
C ARG A 48 -2.88 -15.42 -18.61
N GLY A 49 -1.59 -15.48 -18.24
CA GLY A 49 -0.47 -15.35 -19.18
C GLY A 49 -0.17 -13.91 -19.61
N LYS A 50 -0.78 -12.92 -18.93
CA LYS A 50 -0.57 -11.49 -19.19
C LYS A 50 0.40 -10.85 -18.19
N ALA A 51 1.33 -11.64 -17.64
CA ALA A 51 2.28 -11.17 -16.62
C ALA A 51 3.09 -9.95 -17.07
N GLY A 52 3.52 -9.90 -18.33
CA GLY A 52 4.25 -8.76 -18.89
C GLY A 52 3.41 -7.47 -18.96
N GLU A 53 2.12 -7.57 -19.28
CA GLU A 53 1.19 -6.44 -19.30
C GLU A 53 0.89 -5.94 -17.88
N ALA A 54 0.70 -6.86 -16.92
CA ALA A 54 0.50 -6.55 -15.50
C ALA A 54 1.73 -5.85 -14.89
N LEU A 55 2.94 -6.39 -15.12
CA LEU A 55 4.18 -5.79 -14.64
C LEU A 55 4.41 -4.41 -15.26
N THR A 56 4.26 -4.28 -16.58
CA THR A 56 4.49 -3.00 -17.27
C THR A 56 3.51 -1.92 -16.81
N SER A 57 2.23 -2.26 -16.65
CA SER A 57 1.22 -1.31 -16.19
C SER A 57 1.43 -0.92 -14.73
N ALA A 58 1.75 -1.87 -13.84
CA ALA A 58 2.05 -1.60 -12.45
C ALA A 58 3.31 -0.71 -12.30
N PHE A 59 4.40 -1.02 -13.01
CA PHE A 59 5.63 -0.22 -12.97
C PHE A 59 5.40 1.20 -13.48
N THR A 60 4.74 1.34 -14.62
CA THR A 60 4.53 2.67 -15.21
C THR A 60 3.56 3.50 -14.36
N GLY A 61 2.50 2.89 -13.83
CA GLY A 61 1.57 3.54 -12.91
C GLY A 61 2.26 4.02 -11.64
N SER A 62 3.05 3.16 -10.99
CA SER A 62 3.83 3.51 -9.80
C SER A 62 4.89 4.56 -10.10
N PHE A 63 5.55 4.53 -11.26
CA PHE A 63 6.54 5.53 -11.65
C PHE A 63 5.91 6.91 -11.86
N ILE A 64 4.76 6.99 -12.53
CA ILE A 64 4.05 8.27 -12.71
C ILE A 64 3.52 8.77 -11.36
N GLY A 65 2.91 7.90 -10.55
CA GLY A 65 2.43 8.26 -9.22
C GLY A 65 3.53 8.75 -8.29
N ALA A 66 4.69 8.09 -8.34
CA ALA A 66 5.91 8.50 -7.67
C ALA A 66 6.40 9.88 -8.11
N LEU A 67 6.51 10.10 -9.41
CA LEU A 67 6.99 11.37 -9.96
C LEU A 67 6.04 12.52 -9.59
N VAL A 68 4.73 12.31 -9.71
CA VAL A 68 3.71 13.27 -9.27
C VAL A 68 3.82 13.52 -7.76
N GLY A 69 3.97 12.48 -6.95
CA GLY A 69 4.13 12.60 -5.50
C GLY A 69 5.38 13.38 -5.09
N VAL A 70 6.53 13.11 -5.72
CA VAL A 70 7.79 13.82 -5.48
C VAL A 70 7.67 15.30 -5.86
N VAL A 71 7.10 15.60 -7.03
CA VAL A 71 6.86 16.98 -7.46
C VAL A 71 5.94 17.69 -6.48
N MET A 72 4.80 17.06 -6.15
CA MET A 72 3.79 17.63 -5.26
C MET A 72 4.35 17.90 -3.86
N ILE A 73 5.03 16.92 -3.25
CA ILE A 73 5.62 17.10 -1.91
C ILE A 73 6.75 18.11 -1.92
N THR A 74 7.55 18.21 -2.99
CA THR A 74 8.63 19.22 -3.08
C THR A 74 8.06 20.64 -2.99
N PHE A 75 6.94 20.92 -3.64
CA PHE A 75 6.29 22.23 -3.59
C PHE A 75 5.44 22.42 -2.33
N LEU A 76 4.78 21.37 -1.84
CA LEU A 76 3.83 21.49 -0.72
C LEU A 76 4.49 21.31 0.66
N ALA A 77 5.61 20.60 0.76
CA ALA A 77 6.35 20.38 2.01
C ALA A 77 6.62 21.66 2.80
N PRO A 78 7.11 22.78 2.23
CA PRO A 78 7.36 23.99 3.02
C PRO A 78 6.06 24.60 3.57
N LEU A 79 4.95 24.49 2.85
CA LEU A 79 3.65 24.97 3.30
C LEU A 79 3.10 24.08 4.42
N VAL A 80 3.14 22.76 4.22
CA VAL A 80 2.69 21.75 5.18
C VAL A 80 3.51 21.83 6.47
N ALA A 81 4.84 21.99 6.38
CA ALA A 81 5.70 22.10 7.57
C ALA A 81 5.35 23.32 8.44
N LYS A 82 5.08 24.48 7.83
CA LYS A 82 4.65 25.69 8.56
C LYS A 82 3.29 25.50 9.23
N PHE A 83 2.39 24.76 8.59
CA PHE A 83 1.08 24.44 9.15
C PHE A 83 1.20 23.41 10.27
N ALA A 84 1.97 22.34 10.07
CA ALA A 84 2.25 21.25 11.01
C ALA A 84 2.80 21.75 12.35
N LEU A 85 3.71 22.73 12.32
CA LEU A 85 4.27 23.33 13.55
C LEU A 85 3.24 24.06 14.42
N ARG A 86 2.06 24.38 13.88
CA ARG A 86 0.95 25.00 14.62
C ARG A 86 -0.07 23.99 15.14
N PHE A 87 0.06 22.70 14.82
CA PHE A 87 -0.85 21.68 15.34
C PHE A 87 -0.61 21.46 16.81
N GLY A 88 -1.66 21.59 17.60
CA GLY A 88 -1.73 21.06 18.94
C GLY A 88 -2.42 19.69 18.98
N PRO A 89 -2.58 19.13 20.19
CA PRO A 89 -3.34 17.90 20.39
C PRO A 89 -4.75 17.88 19.76
N PRO A 90 -5.57 18.96 19.82
CA PRO A 90 -6.92 18.90 19.25
C PRO A 90 -6.92 18.83 17.73
N GLU A 91 -5.98 19.50 17.05
CA GLU A 91 -5.88 19.44 15.59
C GLU A 91 -5.41 18.06 15.12
N PHE A 92 -4.47 17.43 15.83
CA PHE A 92 -4.09 16.04 15.56
C PHE A 92 -5.30 15.11 15.69
N PHE A 93 -6.06 15.22 16.78
CA PHE A 93 -7.27 14.42 16.98
C PHE A 93 -8.28 14.62 15.84
N ALA A 94 -8.56 15.87 15.47
CA ALA A 94 -9.51 16.18 14.41
C ALA A 94 -9.10 15.57 13.06
N VAL A 95 -7.81 15.62 12.73
CA VAL A 95 -7.30 15.06 11.47
C VAL A 95 -7.34 13.52 11.48
N TYR A 96 -6.96 12.87 12.56
CA TYR A 96 -7.12 11.41 12.69
C TYR A 96 -8.59 11.00 12.62
N PHE A 97 -9.47 11.72 13.33
CA PHE A 97 -10.91 11.47 13.31
C PHE A 97 -11.50 11.62 11.90
N LEU A 98 -11.14 12.68 11.17
CA LEU A 98 -11.57 12.89 9.79
C LEU A 98 -11.06 11.79 8.85
N THR A 99 -9.85 11.30 9.08
CA THR A 99 -9.26 10.17 8.34
C THR A 99 -10.11 8.91 8.54
N PHE A 100 -10.47 8.59 9.78
CA PHE A 100 -11.34 7.48 10.13
C PHE A 100 -12.75 7.63 9.55
N CYS A 101 -13.34 8.82 9.60
CA CYS A 101 -14.62 9.11 8.94
C CYS A 101 -14.55 8.90 7.42
N SER A 102 -13.42 9.28 6.79
CA SER A 102 -13.21 9.12 5.36
C SER A 102 -13.18 7.64 4.98
N PHE A 103 -12.56 6.77 5.77
CA PHE A 103 -12.59 5.31 5.53
C PHE A 103 -14.01 4.74 5.54
N ILE A 104 -14.84 5.17 6.50
CA ILE A 104 -16.24 4.73 6.61
C ILE A 104 -17.07 5.26 5.42
N GLY A 105 -16.80 6.49 4.97
CA GLY A 105 -17.56 7.15 3.90
C GLY A 105 -17.21 6.68 2.48
N MET A 106 -15.96 6.29 2.24
CA MET A 106 -15.46 5.95 0.90
C MET A 106 -15.46 4.45 0.60
N GLY A 107 -15.52 3.60 1.62
CA GLY A 107 -15.54 2.14 1.46
C GLY A 107 -16.80 1.61 0.78
N LYS A 108 -16.64 0.60 -0.08
CA LYS A 108 -17.76 -0.12 -0.72
C LYS A 108 -18.40 -1.17 0.19
N GLU A 109 -17.63 -1.69 1.15
CA GLU A 109 -18.10 -2.68 2.11
C GLU A 109 -19.17 -2.10 3.04
N PRO A 110 -20.03 -2.95 3.64
CA PRO A 110 -20.99 -2.51 4.64
C PRO A 110 -20.31 -1.68 5.73
N LYS A 111 -20.84 -0.48 6.01
CA LYS A 111 -20.27 0.46 7.00
C LYS A 111 -20.01 -0.21 8.36
N ALA A 112 -20.92 -1.10 8.78
CA ALA A 112 -20.76 -1.88 10.00
C ALA A 112 -19.51 -2.77 10.00
N LYS A 113 -19.18 -3.42 8.88
CA LYS A 113 -17.95 -4.23 8.75
C LYS A 113 -16.69 -3.36 8.86
N ILE A 114 -16.71 -2.18 8.23
CA ILE A 114 -15.59 -1.23 8.29
C ILE A 114 -15.36 -0.80 9.75
N VAL A 115 -16.42 -0.42 10.46
CA VAL A 115 -16.32 -0.01 11.87
C VAL A 115 -15.82 -1.15 12.76
N ILE A 116 -16.36 -2.37 12.60
CA ILE A 116 -15.90 -3.54 13.36
C ILE A 116 -14.42 -3.82 13.09
N ALA A 117 -13.99 -3.80 11.83
CA ALA A 117 -12.59 -4.00 11.46
C ALA A 117 -11.68 -2.92 12.07
N MET A 118 -12.13 -1.66 12.09
CA MET A 118 -11.40 -0.57 12.75
C MET A 118 -11.30 -0.76 14.25
N CYS A 119 -12.39 -1.16 14.93
CA CYS A 119 -12.38 -1.48 16.36
C CYS A 119 -11.39 -2.60 16.68
N VAL A 120 -11.38 -3.67 15.89
CA VAL A 120 -10.41 -4.77 16.04
C VAL A 120 -8.99 -4.27 15.82
N GLY A 121 -8.77 -3.43 14.80
CA GLY A 121 -7.48 -2.79 14.54
C GLY A 121 -6.99 -1.94 15.71
N PHE A 122 -7.87 -1.16 16.35
CA PHE A 122 -7.53 -0.38 17.53
C PHE A 122 -7.14 -1.25 18.72
N VAL A 123 -7.85 -2.36 18.94
CA VAL A 123 -7.51 -3.31 20.01
C VAL A 123 -6.11 -3.89 19.79
N LEU A 124 -5.79 -4.30 18.55
CA LEU A 124 -4.46 -4.83 18.20
C LEU A 124 -3.36 -3.77 18.29
N ALA A 125 -3.65 -2.53 17.85
CA ALA A 125 -2.71 -1.42 17.91
C ALA A 125 -2.45 -0.92 19.34
N ALA A 126 -3.36 -1.16 20.28
CA ALA A 126 -3.20 -0.80 21.68
C ALA A 126 -2.27 -1.75 22.46
N VAL A 127 -1.88 -2.89 21.86
CA VAL A 127 -0.93 -3.84 22.44
C VAL A 127 0.50 -3.36 22.21
N GLY A 128 1.28 -3.24 23.29
CA GLY A 128 2.70 -2.89 23.24
C GLY A 128 3.07 -1.72 24.14
N MET A 129 4.22 -1.13 23.86
CA MET A 129 4.71 0.06 24.57
C MET A 129 4.09 1.33 23.98
N ASP A 130 3.46 2.14 24.82
CA ASP A 130 2.96 3.46 24.42
C ASP A 130 4.16 4.37 24.10
N THR A 131 4.19 4.94 22.89
CA THR A 131 5.27 5.83 22.43
C THR A 131 5.33 7.17 23.17
N ILE A 132 4.24 7.59 23.82
CA ILE A 132 4.15 8.85 24.56
C ILE A 132 4.48 8.62 26.03
N SER A 133 3.81 7.66 26.68
CA SER A 133 3.98 7.42 28.12
C SER A 133 5.06 6.41 28.48
N GLY A 134 5.51 5.57 27.53
CA GLY A 134 6.46 4.48 27.78
C GLY A 134 5.88 3.31 28.56
N GLU A 135 4.59 3.35 28.92
CA GLU A 135 3.93 2.28 29.66
C GLU A 135 3.59 1.09 28.76
N LEU A 136 3.64 -0.11 29.35
CA LEU A 136 3.28 -1.35 28.67
C LEU A 136 1.77 -1.59 28.78
N ARG A 137 1.11 -1.71 27.63
CA ARG A 137 -0.33 -2.01 27.54
C ARG A 137 -0.55 -3.38 26.93
N MET A 138 -1.37 -4.20 27.59
CA MET A 138 -1.83 -5.49 27.08
C MET A 138 -0.70 -6.46 26.69
N THR A 139 0.47 -6.37 27.31
CA THR A 139 1.63 -7.24 26.99
C THR A 139 1.59 -8.59 27.73
N PHE A 140 0.75 -8.72 28.77
CA PHE A 140 0.53 -9.95 29.55
C PHE A 140 1.81 -10.67 30.02
N GLY A 141 2.92 -9.94 30.18
CA GLY A 141 4.23 -10.50 30.57
C GLY A 141 5.03 -11.16 29.44
N LEU A 142 4.55 -11.13 28.20
CA LEU A 142 5.23 -11.71 27.05
C LEU A 142 6.18 -10.69 26.39
N ALA A 143 7.48 -11.02 26.35
CA ALA A 143 8.51 -10.18 25.74
C ALA A 143 8.26 -9.84 24.24
N PRO A 144 7.75 -10.75 23.39
CA PRO A 144 7.43 -10.41 22.00
C PRO A 144 6.33 -9.34 21.87
N LEU A 145 5.40 -9.27 22.82
CA LEU A 145 4.29 -8.30 22.78
C LEU A 145 4.74 -6.88 23.16
N LEU A 146 5.96 -6.70 23.68
CA LEU A 146 6.50 -5.36 23.99
C LEU A 146 6.58 -4.46 22.75
N ARG A 147 6.84 -5.05 21.58
CA ARG A 147 6.87 -4.36 20.28
C ARG A 147 5.49 -4.20 19.64
N GLY A 148 4.45 -4.78 20.25
CA GLY A 148 3.11 -4.84 19.67
C GLY A 148 3.03 -5.78 18.46
N PHE A 149 1.90 -5.72 17.76
CA PHE A 149 1.70 -6.45 16.51
C PHE A 149 2.29 -5.67 15.34
N ASP A 150 3.30 -6.25 14.68
CA ASP A 150 3.82 -5.69 13.43
C ASP A 150 2.83 -5.99 12.29
N PHE A 151 2.26 -4.91 11.74
CA PHE A 151 1.28 -5.01 10.66
C PHE A 151 1.85 -5.67 9.40
N LEU A 152 3.11 -5.41 9.05
CA LEU A 152 3.75 -5.98 7.88
C LEU A 152 3.95 -7.48 8.06
N VAL A 153 4.40 -7.91 9.25
CA VAL A 153 4.53 -9.34 9.58
C VAL A 153 3.18 -10.05 9.53
N ALA A 154 2.13 -9.44 10.08
CA ALA A 154 0.78 -10.01 10.06
C ALA A 154 0.24 -10.19 8.64
N VAL A 155 0.41 -9.17 7.77
CA VAL A 155 0.00 -9.24 6.37
C VAL A 155 0.78 -10.32 5.61
N ILE A 156 2.11 -10.32 5.69
CA ILE A 156 2.94 -11.33 5.01
C ILE A 156 2.60 -12.74 5.48
N GLY A 157 2.38 -12.93 6.79
CA GLY A 157 1.96 -14.22 7.35
C GLY A 157 0.61 -14.67 6.82
N LEU A 158 -0.38 -13.77 6.80
CA LEU A 158 -1.73 -14.09 6.33
C LEU A 158 -1.74 -14.48 4.84
N PHE A 159 -1.11 -13.67 3.99
CA PHE A 159 -1.04 -13.94 2.54
C PHE A 159 -0.14 -15.13 2.19
N GLY A 160 1.00 -15.27 2.87
CA GLY A 160 1.93 -16.38 2.65
C GLY A 160 1.32 -17.73 3.05
N ILE A 161 0.70 -17.81 4.24
CA ILE A 161 0.04 -19.03 4.70
C ILE A 161 -1.17 -19.35 3.81
N SER A 162 -1.98 -18.36 3.42
CA SER A 162 -3.11 -18.60 2.52
C SER A 162 -2.67 -19.17 1.18
N GLU A 163 -1.57 -18.65 0.60
CA GLU A 163 -1.07 -19.13 -0.68
C GLU A 163 -0.53 -20.57 -0.58
N ILE A 164 0.15 -20.92 0.52
CA ILE A 164 0.63 -22.28 0.77
C ILE A 164 -0.55 -23.25 0.87
N LEU A 165 -1.57 -22.91 1.66
CA LEU A 165 -2.76 -23.76 1.83
C LEU A 165 -3.50 -23.95 0.50
N MET A 166 -3.68 -22.87 -0.27
CA MET A 166 -4.36 -22.91 -1.56
C MET A 166 -3.55 -23.71 -2.61
N THR A 167 -2.22 -23.59 -2.59
CA THR A 167 -1.33 -24.39 -3.45
C THR A 167 -1.35 -25.88 -3.10
N MET A 168 -1.51 -26.21 -1.81
CA MET A 168 -1.70 -27.60 -1.36
C MET A 168 -3.04 -28.17 -1.85
N GLU A 169 -4.11 -27.36 -1.82
CA GLU A 169 -5.45 -27.75 -2.27
C GLU A 169 -5.53 -27.94 -3.79
N GLU A 170 -4.91 -27.05 -4.58
CA GLU A 170 -4.85 -27.15 -6.05
C GLU A 170 -3.93 -28.30 -6.53
N GLY A 171 -3.24 -28.96 -5.60
CA GLY A 171 -2.19 -29.96 -5.81
C GLY A 171 -0.94 -29.28 -6.34
N LEU A 172 0.24 -29.48 -5.70
CA LEU A 172 1.58 -28.87 -5.88
C LEU A 172 2.05 -28.48 -7.31
N ALA A 173 1.21 -27.80 -8.07
CA ALA A 173 1.45 -27.29 -9.39
C ALA A 173 1.95 -25.88 -9.14
N PHE A 174 3.24 -25.78 -8.83
CA PHE A 174 3.98 -24.52 -8.79
C PHE A 174 3.94 -23.89 -10.19
N LYS A 175 2.81 -23.31 -10.57
CA LYS A 175 2.59 -22.62 -11.83
C LYS A 175 3.10 -21.20 -11.70
N GLY A 176 4.36 -21.05 -11.27
CA GLY A 176 5.11 -19.83 -11.49
C GLY A 176 5.22 -19.64 -13.00
N LYS A 177 4.26 -18.94 -13.62
CA LYS A 177 4.29 -18.71 -15.06
C LYS A 177 5.49 -17.84 -15.38
N GLN A 178 6.38 -18.33 -16.23
CA GLN A 178 7.50 -17.55 -16.76
C GLN A 178 6.96 -16.28 -17.42
N ALA A 179 7.19 -15.14 -16.79
CA ALA A 179 6.92 -13.84 -17.39
C ALA A 179 8.03 -13.54 -18.39
N ARG A 180 7.78 -13.78 -19.68
CA ARG A 180 8.59 -13.18 -20.74
C ARG A 180 8.08 -11.77 -20.98
N ILE A 181 8.82 -10.78 -20.50
CA ILE A 181 8.59 -9.38 -20.87
C ILE A 181 9.16 -9.19 -22.27
N ASP A 182 8.29 -9.18 -23.27
CA ASP A 182 8.65 -8.83 -24.65
C ASP A 182 8.43 -7.31 -24.84
N LEU A 183 9.35 -6.63 -25.54
CA LEU A 183 9.24 -5.22 -25.91
C LEU A 183 7.93 -4.91 -26.63
N LYS A 184 7.39 -5.86 -27.41
CA LYS A 184 6.07 -5.71 -28.06
C LYS A 184 4.92 -5.62 -27.06
N VAL A 185 4.99 -6.36 -25.95
CA VAL A 185 3.98 -6.32 -24.87
C VAL A 185 4.08 -4.99 -24.13
N VAL A 186 5.28 -4.49 -23.88
CA VAL A 186 5.51 -3.18 -23.25
C VAL A 186 4.90 -2.05 -24.10
N LEU A 187 5.23 -2.01 -25.39
CA LEU A 187 4.72 -1.00 -26.33
C LEU A 187 3.19 -1.07 -26.48
N LYS A 188 2.61 -2.28 -26.55
CA LYS A 188 1.15 -2.45 -26.61
C LYS A 188 0.46 -2.00 -25.33
N THR A 189 1.08 -2.24 -24.18
CA THR A 189 0.59 -1.79 -22.87
C THR A 189 0.62 -0.26 -22.77
N TRP A 190 1.71 0.37 -23.22
CA TRP A 190 1.82 1.82 -23.30
C TRP A 190 0.77 2.43 -24.25
N ALA A 191 0.48 1.80 -25.39
CA ALA A 191 -0.56 2.24 -26.29
C ALA A 191 -1.98 2.19 -25.67
N GLY A 192 -2.23 1.26 -24.75
CA GLY A 192 -3.50 1.16 -24.00
C GLY A 192 -3.58 2.05 -22.75
N MET A 193 -2.44 2.55 -22.28
CA MET A 193 -2.34 3.32 -21.03
C MET A 193 -3.09 4.67 -21.00
N PRO A 194 -3.21 5.44 -22.11
CA PRO A 194 -3.97 6.68 -22.13
C PRO A 194 -5.44 6.51 -21.72
N ARG A 195 -6.01 5.32 -21.97
CA ARG A 195 -7.39 5.00 -21.56
C ARG A 195 -7.58 5.02 -20.04
N TYR A 196 -6.52 4.73 -19.28
CA TYR A 196 -6.53 4.70 -17.82
C TYR A 196 -5.99 5.98 -17.20
N PHE A 197 -5.70 7.01 -17.99
CA PHE A 197 -5.13 8.28 -17.51
C PHE A 197 -6.00 8.94 -16.43
N MET A 198 -7.32 8.92 -16.59
CA MET A 198 -8.24 9.45 -15.56
C MET A 198 -8.23 8.65 -14.27
N THR A 199 -8.07 7.33 -14.34
CA THR A 199 -7.91 6.50 -13.14
C THR A 199 -6.59 6.81 -12.45
N LEU A 200 -5.50 6.98 -13.23
CA LEU A 200 -4.18 7.32 -12.72
C LEU A 200 -4.19 8.66 -12.01
N VAL A 201 -4.74 9.71 -12.64
CA VAL A 201 -4.86 11.05 -12.03
C VAL A 201 -5.70 11.00 -10.75
N ARG A 202 -6.84 10.31 -10.76
CA ARG A 202 -7.69 10.16 -9.55
C ARG A 202 -6.96 9.44 -8.43
N SER A 203 -6.29 8.34 -8.73
CA SER A 203 -5.51 7.57 -7.75
C SER A 203 -4.33 8.38 -7.21
N SER A 204 -3.67 9.18 -8.05
CA SER A 204 -2.61 10.10 -7.60
C SER A 204 -3.14 11.21 -6.69
N VAL A 205 -4.32 11.77 -6.98
CA VAL A 205 -4.96 12.77 -6.10
C VAL A 205 -5.36 12.15 -4.77
N ILE A 206 -5.97 10.96 -4.77
CA ILE A 206 -6.32 10.23 -3.54
C ILE A 206 -5.06 9.90 -2.74
N GLY A 207 -4.00 9.43 -3.42
CA GLY A 207 -2.71 9.14 -2.80
C GLY A 207 -2.03 10.38 -2.21
N CYS A 208 -2.05 11.51 -2.91
CA CYS A 208 -1.52 12.77 -2.39
C CYS A 208 -2.34 13.26 -1.19
N TRP A 209 -3.67 13.20 -1.28
CA TRP A 209 -4.55 13.60 -0.17
C TRP A 209 -4.32 12.74 1.07
N LEU A 210 -4.31 11.42 0.90
CA LEU A 210 -4.09 10.46 1.98
C LEU A 210 -2.66 10.37 2.48
N GLY A 211 -1.69 10.83 1.69
CA GLY A 211 -0.31 11.00 2.11
C GLY A 211 -0.08 12.27 2.93
N VAL A 212 -0.84 13.33 2.65
CA VAL A 212 -0.80 14.58 3.44
C VAL A 212 -1.58 14.43 4.75
N THR A 213 -2.73 13.74 4.73
CA THR A 213 -3.43 13.34 5.96
C THR A 213 -2.74 12.12 6.60
N PRO A 214 -2.85 11.89 7.92
CA PRO A 214 -2.21 10.78 8.62
C PRO A 214 -2.92 9.43 8.40
N GLY A 215 -3.39 9.17 7.18
CA GLY A 215 -3.97 7.88 6.76
C GLY A 215 -2.93 6.87 6.28
N GLY A 216 -1.73 7.33 5.89
CA GLY A 216 -0.62 6.48 5.51
C GLY A 216 -0.77 5.80 4.14
N ALA A 217 0.34 5.26 3.63
CA ALA A 217 0.43 4.70 2.28
C ALA A 217 -0.48 3.46 2.07
N THR A 218 -0.58 2.59 3.08
CA THR A 218 -1.43 1.38 3.02
C THR A 218 -2.89 1.74 2.79
N ALA A 219 -3.42 2.69 3.58
CA ALA A 219 -4.81 3.08 3.47
C ALA A 219 -5.09 3.85 2.18
N ALA A 220 -4.11 4.63 1.71
CA ALA A 220 -4.15 5.25 0.38
C ALA A 220 -4.27 4.22 -0.75
N SER A 221 -3.50 3.14 -0.70
CA SER A 221 -3.57 2.05 -1.69
C SER A 221 -4.93 1.35 -1.72
N PHE A 222 -5.46 0.97 -0.55
CA PHE A 222 -6.77 0.30 -0.48
C PHE A 222 -7.93 1.23 -0.89
N MET A 223 -7.89 2.51 -0.50
CA MET A 223 -8.90 3.48 -0.93
C MET A 223 -8.81 3.81 -2.41
N GLY A 224 -7.59 4.00 -2.95
CA GLY A 224 -7.36 4.19 -4.38
C GLY A 224 -7.91 3.02 -5.20
N TYR A 225 -7.65 1.78 -4.76
CA TYR A 225 -8.20 0.57 -5.37
C TYR A 225 -9.73 0.53 -5.30
N GLY A 226 -10.31 0.80 -4.12
CA GLY A 226 -11.76 0.82 -3.92
C GLY A 226 -12.48 1.83 -4.81
N VAL A 227 -11.91 3.03 -4.96
CA VAL A 227 -12.45 4.09 -5.84
C VAL A 227 -12.27 3.71 -7.31
N ALA A 228 -11.09 3.21 -7.71
CA ALA A 228 -10.85 2.78 -9.09
C ALA A 228 -11.88 1.72 -9.53
N LYS A 229 -12.15 0.72 -8.68
CA LYS A 229 -13.17 -0.31 -8.92
C LYS A 229 -14.61 0.23 -8.97
N LYS A 230 -14.88 1.45 -8.45
CA LYS A 230 -16.22 2.07 -8.46
C LYS A 230 -16.53 2.76 -9.79
N PHE A 231 -15.50 3.31 -10.42
CA PHE A 231 -15.63 4.15 -11.60
C PHE A 231 -15.18 3.47 -12.90
N SER A 232 -14.56 2.28 -12.81
CA SER A 232 -14.26 1.40 -13.93
C SER A 232 -15.17 0.19 -13.94
#